data_AF-A0A0Q9JQG0-F1
#
_entry.id   AF-A0A0Q9JQG0-F1
#
_cell.length_a   1.000
_cell.length_b   1.000
_cell.length_c   1.000
_cell.angle_alpha   90.00
_cell.angle_beta   90.00
_cell.angle_gamma   90.00
#
_symmetry.space_group_name_H-M   'P 1'
#
loop_
_entity.id
_entity.type
_entity.pdbx_description
1 polymer ?
#
loop_
_entity_poly.entity_id
_entity_poly.type
_entity_poly.pdbx_seq_one_letter_code
_entity_poly.pdbx_strand_id
1 'polypeptide(L)'
;MLNEQLIDPTTKHTTDPFPRQEQSPPGLTDPMIPQPDHGEQSYRGNHRLEGRRALITGGDSGIGRAVAIAFAREGARVAIAYLPSEQADAEETGKWITDAGSDPLLLPGDLRSEQHCKDLVAHTEQAFGGLDLLVLNAARQRNRGGIDEIPTDDFEAVVRVNLFAPVFLARAAVPLMDAGSSIITTTSIQGFDPSTELVDDAMTKAALVAFTKALAEELGPRGIRVNAVAPGPIWTPLIPSTGWPDHVPEFGRNTPVGRAGQPAELAGAYVYLASDDASYVSGAVLPVTGGRGL
;
A
#
# COMPACT_ATOMS: atom_id res chain seq x y z
N MET A 1 -6.78 36.21 -0.66
CA MET A 1 -7.02 35.34 0.50
C MET A 1 -8.00 34.28 0.03
N LEU A 2 -7.50 33.10 -0.33
CA LEU A 2 -8.37 31.97 -0.63
C LEU A 2 -8.96 31.52 0.70
N ASN A 3 -10.27 31.68 0.84
CA ASN A 3 -11.04 31.14 1.95
C ASN A 3 -11.10 29.62 1.70
N GLU A 4 -10.06 28.89 2.08
CA GLU A 4 -10.15 27.43 2.09
C GLU A 4 -11.14 27.05 3.18
N GLN A 5 -12.34 26.68 2.74
CA GLN A 5 -13.38 26.19 3.62
C GLN A 5 -12.86 24.91 4.27
N LEU A 6 -12.74 24.90 5.60
CA LEU A 6 -12.37 23.70 6.35
C LEU A 6 -13.35 22.57 6.01
N ILE A 7 -12.81 21.41 5.63
CA ILE A 7 -13.60 20.22 5.29
C ILE A 7 -13.73 19.34 6.54
N ASP A 8 -14.96 19.00 6.91
CA ASP A 8 -15.23 18.04 7.99
C ASP A 8 -14.80 16.63 7.55
N PRO A 9 -13.82 15.99 8.22
CA PRO A 9 -13.33 14.68 7.82
C PRO A 9 -14.38 13.56 8.01
N THR A 10 -15.39 13.76 8.87
CA THR A 10 -16.43 12.75 9.14
C THR A 10 -17.38 12.57 7.96
N THR A 11 -17.53 13.59 7.11
CA THR A 11 -18.46 13.60 5.98
C THR A 11 -17.78 13.82 4.62
N LYS A 12 -16.45 13.92 4.59
CA LYS A 12 -15.66 14.13 3.36
C LYS A 12 -15.87 13.03 2.31
N HIS A 13 -16.04 11.78 2.74
CA HIS A 13 -16.30 10.62 1.89
C HIS A 13 -17.59 9.94 2.35
N THR A 14 -18.07 8.96 1.56
CA THR A 14 -19.35 8.27 1.84
C THR A 14 -19.45 7.78 3.29
N THR A 15 -20.60 8.03 3.89
CA THR A 15 -21.01 7.53 5.21
C THR A 15 -22.13 6.50 5.12
N ASP A 16 -22.61 6.22 3.91
CA ASP A 16 -23.66 5.24 3.67
C ASP A 16 -23.09 3.82 3.83
N PRO A 17 -23.89 2.85 4.32
CA PRO A 17 -23.48 1.45 4.33
C PRO A 17 -23.08 0.98 2.93
N PHE A 18 -21.99 0.22 2.84
CA PHE A 18 -21.61 -0.40 1.57
C PHE A 18 -22.62 -1.48 1.18
N PRO A 19 -22.97 -1.65 -0.10
CA PRO A 19 -23.76 -2.80 -0.52
C PRO A 19 -22.96 -4.08 -0.26
N ARG A 20 -23.66 -5.12 0.21
CA ARG A 20 -23.11 -6.48 0.31
C ARG A 20 -22.57 -6.89 -1.06
N GLN A 21 -21.27 -7.15 -1.14
CA GLN A 21 -20.60 -7.53 -2.39
C GLN A 21 -19.40 -8.44 -2.10
N GLU A 22 -19.06 -9.28 -3.06
CA GLU A 22 -17.98 -10.26 -2.94
C GLU A 22 -17.28 -10.41 -4.28
N GLN A 23 -15.96 -10.63 -4.23
CA GLN A 23 -15.13 -10.91 -5.40
C GLN A 23 -14.20 -12.08 -5.10
N SER A 24 -13.67 -12.73 -6.14
CA SER A 24 -12.55 -13.65 -5.96
C SER A 24 -11.25 -12.85 -5.83
N PRO A 25 -10.32 -13.24 -4.93
CA PRO A 25 -8.99 -12.62 -4.85
C PRO A 25 -8.25 -12.63 -6.19
N PRO A 26 -7.48 -11.57 -6.52
CA PRO A 26 -7.20 -10.42 -5.66
C PRO A 26 -8.28 -9.33 -5.62
N GLY A 27 -9.36 -9.48 -6.41
CA GLY A 27 -10.38 -8.46 -6.61
C GLY A 27 -9.98 -7.45 -7.69
N LEU A 28 -10.95 -6.66 -8.14
CA LEU A 28 -10.75 -5.53 -9.05
C LEU A 28 -11.50 -4.31 -8.53
N THR A 29 -11.05 -3.12 -8.93
CA THR A 29 -11.64 -1.83 -8.57
C THR A 29 -12.96 -1.62 -9.29
N ASP A 30 -13.02 -1.88 -10.60
CA ASP A 30 -14.19 -1.62 -11.44
C ASP A 30 -15.51 -2.21 -10.91
N PRO A 31 -15.56 -3.46 -10.41
CA PRO A 31 -16.79 -4.06 -9.89
C PRO A 31 -17.20 -3.54 -8.51
N MET A 32 -16.39 -2.73 -7.84
CA MET A 32 -16.71 -2.24 -6.49
C MET A 32 -17.80 -1.19 -6.52
N ILE A 33 -18.68 -1.24 -5.52
CA ILE A 33 -19.76 -0.27 -5.35
C ILE A 33 -19.71 0.30 -3.92
N PRO A 34 -19.51 1.61 -3.73
CA PRO A 34 -19.01 2.55 -4.74
C PRO A 34 -17.56 2.22 -5.11
N GLN A 35 -17.07 2.78 -6.23
CA GLN A 35 -15.66 2.70 -6.55
C GLN A 35 -14.83 3.48 -5.50
N PRO A 36 -13.67 2.94 -5.06
CA PRO A 36 -12.77 3.67 -4.17
C PRO A 36 -12.23 4.96 -4.81
N ASP A 37 -12.01 5.99 -3.98
CA ASP A 37 -11.30 7.21 -4.37
C ASP A 37 -9.80 7.05 -4.07
N HIS A 38 -8.96 7.05 -5.10
CA HIS A 38 -7.51 6.95 -4.99
C HIS A 38 -6.82 8.32 -5.08
N GLY A 39 -7.58 9.39 -5.20
CA GLY A 39 -7.07 10.75 -5.34
C GLY A 39 -6.89 11.16 -6.79
N GLU A 40 -7.42 10.41 -7.75
CA GLU A 40 -7.38 10.68 -9.20
C GLU A 40 -7.75 12.13 -9.49
N GLN A 41 -8.74 12.69 -8.79
CA GLN A 41 -9.15 14.08 -9.01
C GLN A 41 -8.73 15.03 -7.89
N SER A 42 -8.48 14.53 -6.68
CA SER A 42 -8.31 15.35 -5.48
C SER A 42 -6.85 15.60 -5.09
N TYR A 43 -5.92 14.68 -5.36
CA TYR A 43 -4.53 14.85 -4.97
C TYR A 43 -3.85 15.93 -5.83
N ARG A 44 -3.08 16.83 -5.21
CA ARG A 44 -2.30 17.86 -5.89
C ARG A 44 -0.87 17.76 -5.38
N GLY A 45 0.07 17.49 -6.29
CA GLY A 45 1.49 17.43 -5.96
C GLY A 45 2.10 18.81 -5.81
N ASN A 46 3.26 18.86 -5.18
CA ASN A 46 4.05 20.06 -4.94
C ASN A 46 5.56 19.77 -5.09
N HIS A 47 5.92 18.89 -6.03
CA HIS A 47 7.30 18.54 -6.40
C HIS A 47 8.18 18.01 -5.25
N ARG A 48 7.58 17.36 -4.25
CA ARG A 48 8.29 16.85 -3.06
C ARG A 48 9.14 15.61 -3.35
N LEU A 49 8.91 14.96 -4.49
CA LEU A 49 9.61 13.76 -4.95
C LEU A 49 10.20 13.94 -6.35
N GLU A 50 10.51 15.19 -6.73
CA GLU A 50 11.05 15.54 -8.04
C GLU A 50 12.30 14.70 -8.36
N GLY A 51 12.27 13.99 -9.48
CA GLY A 51 13.38 13.16 -9.96
C GLY A 51 13.58 11.84 -9.20
N ARG A 52 12.73 11.51 -8.23
CA ARG A 52 12.82 10.23 -7.49
C ARG A 52 12.34 9.06 -8.34
N ARG A 53 12.85 7.87 -8.04
CA ARG A 53 12.55 6.62 -8.78
C ARG A 53 11.93 5.60 -7.84
N ALA A 54 10.68 5.22 -8.11
CA ALA A 54 9.86 4.42 -7.21
C ALA A 54 9.45 3.07 -7.79
N LEU A 55 9.50 2.02 -6.95
CA LEU A 55 8.86 0.73 -7.17
C LEU A 55 7.78 0.52 -6.08
N ILE A 56 6.54 0.30 -6.51
CA ILE A 56 5.38 0.10 -5.63
C ILE A 56 4.76 -1.27 -5.93
N THR A 57 4.69 -2.16 -4.93
CA THR A 57 3.97 -3.43 -5.08
C THR A 57 2.50 -3.29 -4.74
N GLY A 58 1.63 -3.97 -5.49
CA GLY A 58 0.17 -3.79 -5.40
C GLY A 58 -0.22 -2.37 -5.81
N GLY A 59 0.47 -1.82 -6.79
CA GLY A 59 0.30 -0.44 -7.26
C GLY A 59 -0.86 -0.27 -8.25
N ASP A 60 -1.49 -1.36 -8.68
CA ASP A 60 -2.60 -1.40 -9.61
C ASP A 60 -3.92 -0.86 -9.02
N SER A 61 -4.14 -1.00 -7.72
CA SER A 61 -5.41 -0.68 -7.06
C SER A 61 -5.23 -0.22 -5.61
N GLY A 62 -6.32 0.24 -4.99
CA GLY A 62 -6.38 0.56 -3.57
C GLY A 62 -5.27 1.51 -3.11
N ILE A 63 -4.65 1.21 -1.97
CA ILE A 63 -3.64 2.09 -1.36
C ILE A 63 -2.46 2.29 -2.31
N GLY A 64 -1.97 1.23 -2.96
CA GLY A 64 -0.85 1.33 -3.88
C GLY A 64 -1.13 2.22 -5.08
N ARG A 65 -2.35 2.17 -5.66
CA ARG A 65 -2.77 3.11 -6.72
C ARG A 65 -2.73 4.55 -6.23
N ALA A 66 -3.27 4.83 -5.04
CA ALA A 66 -3.27 6.19 -4.49
C ALA A 66 -1.85 6.73 -4.26
N VAL A 67 -0.94 5.86 -3.80
CA VAL A 67 0.49 6.19 -3.65
C VAL A 67 1.15 6.40 -5.00
N ALA A 68 0.87 5.58 -6.01
CA ALA A 68 1.43 5.71 -7.35
C ALA A 68 1.03 7.03 -8.01
N ILE A 69 -0.26 7.41 -7.92
CA ILE A 69 -0.77 8.70 -8.42
C ILE A 69 -0.08 9.86 -7.71
N ALA A 70 0.00 9.80 -6.37
CA ALA A 70 0.62 10.86 -5.59
C ALA A 70 2.12 10.99 -5.86
N PHE A 71 2.85 9.89 -5.96
CA PHE A 71 4.28 9.90 -6.26
C PHE A 71 4.55 10.51 -7.64
N ALA A 72 3.77 10.13 -8.66
CA ALA A 72 3.87 10.70 -9.99
C ALA A 72 3.60 12.22 -9.98
N ARG A 73 2.54 12.67 -9.27
CA ARG A 73 2.22 14.10 -9.12
C ARG A 73 3.26 14.90 -8.36
N GLU A 74 4.00 14.24 -7.47
CA GLU A 74 5.11 14.84 -6.73
C GLU A 74 6.43 14.83 -7.52
N GLY A 75 6.41 14.36 -8.78
CA GLY A 75 7.55 14.40 -9.71
C GLY A 75 8.41 13.14 -9.76
N ALA A 76 7.94 12.02 -9.18
CA ALA A 76 8.66 10.75 -9.23
C ALA A 76 8.34 9.94 -10.49
N ARG A 77 9.32 9.17 -10.97
CA ARG A 77 9.10 8.07 -11.93
C ARG A 77 8.59 6.85 -11.18
N VAL A 78 7.52 6.23 -11.67
CA VAL A 78 6.79 5.19 -10.92
C VAL A 78 6.70 3.89 -11.70
N ALA A 79 7.19 2.81 -11.07
CA ALA A 79 6.97 1.44 -11.47
C ALA A 79 5.97 0.79 -10.51
N ILE A 80 5.00 0.06 -11.06
CA ILE A 80 4.02 -0.69 -10.28
C ILE A 80 4.10 -2.19 -10.59
N ALA A 81 4.12 -2.99 -9.53
CA ALA A 81 4.04 -4.45 -9.61
C ALA A 81 2.66 -4.91 -9.14
N TYR A 82 2.09 -5.90 -9.82
CA TYR A 82 0.70 -6.37 -9.64
C TYR A 82 0.53 -7.77 -10.24
N LEU A 83 -0.58 -8.49 -9.98
CA LEU A 83 -0.81 -9.78 -10.62
C LEU A 83 -1.33 -9.61 -12.06
N PRO A 84 -1.01 -10.52 -13.00
CA PRO A 84 -1.51 -10.42 -14.37
C PRO A 84 -3.05 -10.33 -14.50
N SER A 85 -3.80 -10.86 -13.53
CA SER A 85 -5.26 -10.76 -13.48
C SER A 85 -5.78 -9.35 -13.21
N GLU A 86 -4.94 -8.45 -12.70
CA GLU A 86 -5.25 -7.05 -12.34
C GLU A 86 -4.82 -6.07 -13.44
N GLN A 87 -4.48 -6.56 -14.64
CA GLN A 87 -3.94 -5.74 -15.73
C GLN A 87 -4.80 -4.51 -16.07
N ALA A 88 -6.13 -4.63 -16.06
CA ALA A 88 -7.02 -3.51 -16.31
C ALA A 88 -6.87 -2.38 -15.27
N ASP A 89 -6.73 -2.75 -14.00
CA ASP A 89 -6.51 -1.82 -12.90
C ASP A 89 -5.12 -1.17 -12.97
N ALA A 90 -4.11 -1.94 -13.37
CA ALA A 90 -2.76 -1.42 -13.59
C ALA A 90 -2.69 -0.44 -14.76
N GLU A 91 -3.39 -0.72 -15.86
CA GLU A 91 -3.48 0.18 -17.01
C GLU A 91 -4.18 1.50 -16.65
N GLU A 92 -5.23 1.44 -15.84
CA GLU A 92 -5.90 2.64 -15.34
C GLU A 92 -4.96 3.46 -14.46
N THR A 93 -4.25 2.83 -13.52
CA THR A 93 -3.21 3.53 -12.74
C THR A 93 -2.14 4.13 -13.64
N GLY A 94 -1.72 3.40 -14.67
CA GLY A 94 -0.75 3.85 -15.66
C GLY A 94 -1.19 5.14 -16.36
N LYS A 95 -2.47 5.26 -16.75
CA LYS A 95 -3.00 6.50 -17.33
C LYS A 95 -2.85 7.69 -16.37
N TRP A 96 -3.18 7.51 -15.09
CA TRP A 96 -3.05 8.58 -14.10
C TRP A 96 -1.60 8.98 -13.81
N ILE A 97 -0.65 8.03 -13.91
CA ILE A 97 0.79 8.32 -13.84
C ILE A 97 1.22 9.14 -15.08
N THR A 98 0.79 8.74 -16.27
CA THR A 98 1.04 9.47 -17.53
C THR A 98 0.46 10.89 -17.48
N ASP A 99 -0.78 11.04 -17.01
CA ASP A 99 -1.46 12.34 -16.86
C ASP A 99 -0.76 13.25 -15.85
N ALA A 100 -0.03 12.68 -14.88
CA ALA A 100 0.82 13.43 -13.96
C ALA A 100 2.18 13.83 -14.54
N GLY A 101 2.50 13.40 -15.77
CA GLY A 101 3.72 13.78 -16.49
C GLY A 101 4.87 12.77 -16.42
N SER A 102 4.63 11.53 -15.96
CA SER A 102 5.64 10.47 -15.93
C SER A 102 5.18 9.26 -16.76
N ASP A 103 6.10 8.59 -17.45
CA ASP A 103 5.77 7.30 -18.09
C ASP A 103 5.70 6.19 -17.01
N PRO A 104 4.61 5.42 -16.92
CA PRO A 104 4.50 4.31 -15.99
C PRO A 104 5.31 3.10 -16.46
N LEU A 105 5.95 2.41 -15.51
CA LEU A 105 6.48 1.07 -15.75
C LEU A 105 5.56 0.01 -15.11
N LEU A 106 4.87 -0.76 -15.95
CA LEU A 106 3.93 -1.80 -15.52
C LEU A 106 4.61 -3.16 -15.50
N LEU A 107 4.67 -3.81 -14.32
CA LEU A 107 5.42 -5.05 -14.10
C LEU A 107 4.53 -6.15 -13.51
N PRO A 108 3.76 -6.88 -14.35
CA PRO A 108 2.90 -7.95 -13.86
C PRO A 108 3.71 -9.19 -13.43
N GLY A 109 3.28 -9.84 -12.34
CA GLY A 109 3.76 -11.15 -11.94
C GLY A 109 3.52 -11.46 -10.46
N ASP A 110 3.96 -12.65 -10.05
CA ASP A 110 3.65 -13.19 -8.73
C ASP A 110 4.82 -13.02 -7.76
N LEU A 111 4.60 -12.19 -6.73
CA LEU A 111 5.58 -11.89 -5.69
C LEU A 111 5.96 -13.09 -4.82
N ARG A 112 5.22 -14.20 -4.88
CA ARG A 112 5.65 -15.45 -4.23
C ARG A 112 6.96 -15.95 -4.81
N SER A 113 7.27 -15.65 -6.07
CA SER A 113 8.53 -16.00 -6.73
C SER A 113 9.67 -15.06 -6.33
N GLU A 114 10.72 -15.60 -5.72
CA GLU A 114 11.94 -14.83 -5.42
C GLU A 114 12.58 -14.27 -6.68
N GLN A 115 12.62 -15.07 -7.76
CA GLN A 115 13.20 -14.62 -9.02
C GLN A 115 12.42 -13.44 -9.58
N HIS A 116 11.08 -13.50 -9.55
CA HIS A 116 10.26 -12.38 -10.00
C HIS A 116 10.51 -11.12 -9.15
N CYS A 117 10.63 -11.24 -7.82
CA CYS A 117 10.99 -10.10 -6.97
C CYS A 117 12.34 -9.45 -7.36
N LYS A 118 13.33 -10.26 -7.75
CA LYS A 118 14.62 -9.75 -8.27
C LYS A 118 14.44 -9.06 -9.61
N ASP A 119 13.67 -9.67 -10.52
CA ASP A 119 13.41 -9.14 -11.86
C ASP A 119 12.68 -7.79 -11.79
N LEU A 120 11.75 -7.61 -10.84
CA LEU A 120 11.06 -6.33 -10.61
C LEU A 120 12.05 -5.19 -10.30
N VAL A 121 12.99 -5.44 -9.40
CA VAL A 121 14.02 -4.45 -9.04
C VAL A 121 14.95 -4.18 -10.23
N ALA A 122 15.40 -5.23 -10.91
CA ALA A 122 16.29 -5.10 -12.07
C ALA A 122 15.64 -4.36 -13.24
N HIS A 123 14.37 -4.65 -13.56
CA HIS A 123 13.65 -3.94 -14.60
C HIS A 123 13.40 -2.47 -14.24
N THR A 124 13.13 -2.19 -12.97
CA THR A 124 12.98 -0.81 -12.49
C THR A 124 14.29 -0.04 -12.63
N GLU A 125 15.40 -0.61 -12.17
CA GLU A 125 16.73 -0.03 -12.32
C GLU A 125 17.05 0.23 -13.80
N GLN A 126 16.82 -0.76 -14.68
CA GLN A 126 17.10 -0.64 -16.10
C GLN A 126 16.29 0.48 -16.76
N ALA A 127 15.01 0.62 -16.42
CA ALA A 127 14.14 1.62 -17.02
C ALA A 127 14.40 3.03 -16.46
N PHE A 128 14.71 3.12 -15.17
CA PHE A 128 14.78 4.40 -14.46
C PHE A 128 16.21 4.90 -14.21
N GLY A 129 17.22 4.06 -14.45
CA GLY A 129 18.62 4.34 -14.13
C GLY A 129 18.89 4.35 -12.63
N GLY A 130 18.07 3.67 -11.83
CA GLY A 130 18.22 3.54 -10.37
C GLY A 130 16.89 3.35 -9.64
N LEU A 131 16.95 3.23 -8.31
CA LEU A 131 15.81 3.03 -7.42
C LEU A 131 16.08 3.69 -6.07
N ASP A 132 15.22 4.62 -5.65
CA ASP A 132 15.38 5.37 -4.40
C ASP A 132 14.21 5.20 -3.44
N LEU A 133 13.06 4.77 -3.95
CA LEU A 133 11.81 4.62 -3.23
C LEU A 133 11.26 3.21 -3.43
N LEU A 134 11.17 2.44 -2.35
CA LEU A 134 10.60 1.10 -2.39
C LEU A 134 9.37 1.04 -1.47
N VAL A 135 8.20 0.83 -2.06
CA VAL A 135 6.94 0.68 -1.33
C VAL A 135 6.48 -0.78 -1.36
N LEU A 136 6.56 -1.42 -0.20
CA LEU A 136 6.18 -2.81 0.03
C LEU A 136 4.71 -2.84 0.51
N ASN A 137 3.79 -2.81 -0.44
CA ASN A 137 2.35 -2.64 -0.19
C ASN A 137 1.48 -3.87 -0.51
N ALA A 138 1.85 -4.66 -1.52
CA ALA A 138 1.09 -5.86 -1.90
C ALA A 138 0.87 -6.80 -0.70
N ALA A 139 -0.35 -7.33 -0.57
CA ALA A 139 -0.71 -8.24 0.48
C ALA A 139 -1.78 -9.24 0.03
N ARG A 140 -1.84 -10.37 0.73
CA ARG A 140 -2.93 -11.35 0.67
C ARG A 140 -3.59 -11.42 2.03
N GLN A 141 -4.91 -11.41 2.05
CA GLN A 141 -5.75 -11.54 3.24
C GLN A 141 -6.92 -12.47 2.92
N ARG A 142 -7.39 -13.23 3.92
CA ARG A 142 -8.59 -14.05 3.82
C ARG A 142 -9.27 -14.20 5.19
N ASN A 143 -10.59 -14.08 5.21
CA ASN A 143 -11.43 -14.36 6.38
C ASN A 143 -11.47 -15.87 6.66
N ARG A 144 -11.32 -16.27 7.93
CA ARG A 144 -11.35 -17.66 8.38
C ARG A 144 -12.17 -17.80 9.66
N GLY A 145 -12.80 -18.95 9.89
CA GLY A 145 -13.56 -19.21 11.11
C GLY A 145 -12.70 -19.56 12.33
N GLY A 146 -11.42 -19.87 12.14
CA GLY A 146 -10.49 -20.22 13.21
C GLY A 146 -9.12 -20.71 12.72
N ILE A 147 -8.22 -20.97 13.68
CA ILE A 147 -6.86 -21.47 13.42
C ILE A 147 -6.84 -22.89 12.84
N ASP A 148 -7.85 -23.70 13.14
CA ASP A 148 -8.05 -25.06 12.65
C ASP A 148 -8.59 -25.12 11.21
N GLU A 149 -9.04 -23.99 10.67
CA GLU A 149 -9.55 -23.86 9.30
C GLU A 149 -8.51 -23.31 8.32
N ILE A 150 -7.27 -23.06 8.74
CA ILE A 150 -6.22 -22.50 7.88
C ILE A 150 -5.56 -23.63 7.06
N PRO A 151 -5.78 -23.71 5.74
CA PRO A 151 -5.09 -24.70 4.91
C PRO A 151 -3.61 -24.30 4.75
N THR A 152 -2.71 -25.29 4.83
CA THR A 152 -1.25 -25.06 4.72
C THR A 152 -0.88 -24.26 3.47
N ASP A 153 -1.37 -24.66 2.29
CA ASP A 153 -1.02 -24.00 1.02
C ASP A 153 -1.45 -22.52 0.98
N ASP A 154 -2.56 -22.19 1.65
CA ASP A 154 -3.08 -20.82 1.71
C ASP A 154 -2.32 -19.99 2.74
N PHE A 155 -1.96 -20.57 3.89
CA PHE A 155 -1.04 -19.97 4.86
C PHE A 155 0.32 -19.68 4.23
N GLU A 156 0.90 -20.63 3.50
CA GLU A 156 2.15 -20.44 2.78
C GLU A 156 2.02 -19.33 1.75
N ALA A 157 0.90 -19.23 1.02
CA ALA A 157 0.66 -18.14 0.10
C ALA A 157 0.63 -16.77 0.80
N VAL A 158 -0.04 -16.66 1.96
CA VAL A 158 -0.07 -15.44 2.78
C VAL A 158 1.33 -15.07 3.26
N VAL A 159 2.09 -16.02 3.84
CA VAL A 159 3.45 -15.77 4.32
C VAL A 159 4.40 -15.40 3.17
N ARG A 160 4.29 -16.06 2.01
CA ARG A 160 5.15 -15.75 0.87
C ARG A 160 4.92 -14.35 0.32
N VAL A 161 3.66 -13.91 0.19
CA VAL A 161 3.34 -12.56 -0.28
C VAL A 161 3.68 -11.52 0.79
N ASN A 162 3.23 -11.74 2.04
CA ASN A 162 3.26 -10.70 3.06
C ASN A 162 4.61 -10.60 3.80
N LEU A 163 5.46 -11.64 3.78
CA LEU A 163 6.75 -11.65 4.48
C LEU A 163 7.94 -11.96 3.57
N PHE A 164 7.88 -13.02 2.76
CA PHE A 164 9.03 -13.37 1.93
C PHE A 164 9.27 -12.34 0.84
N ALA A 165 8.23 -11.88 0.15
CA ALA A 165 8.38 -10.88 -0.90
C ALA A 165 8.98 -9.55 -0.39
N PRO A 166 8.53 -8.96 0.74
CA PRO A 166 9.21 -7.82 1.34
C PRO A 166 10.71 -8.03 1.57
N VAL A 167 11.11 -9.19 2.09
CA VAL A 167 12.53 -9.52 2.29
C VAL A 167 13.27 -9.65 0.96
N PHE A 168 12.69 -10.33 -0.03
CA PHE A 168 13.30 -10.52 -1.34
C PHE A 168 13.49 -9.22 -2.10
N LEU A 169 12.47 -8.35 -2.09
CA LEU A 169 12.49 -7.04 -2.71
C LEU A 169 13.49 -6.12 -2.03
N ALA A 170 13.46 -6.01 -0.69
CA ALA A 170 14.43 -5.19 0.04
C ALA A 170 15.86 -5.68 -0.20
N ARG A 171 16.11 -7.00 -0.13
CA ARG A 171 17.43 -7.60 -0.38
C ARG A 171 17.94 -7.30 -1.79
N ALA A 172 17.07 -7.29 -2.80
CA ALA A 172 17.44 -6.97 -4.18
C ALA A 172 17.64 -5.46 -4.40
N ALA A 173 16.82 -4.61 -3.77
CA ALA A 173 16.84 -3.16 -3.95
C ALA A 173 17.97 -2.45 -3.20
N VAL A 174 18.24 -2.86 -1.95
CA VAL A 174 19.18 -2.20 -1.04
C VAL A 174 20.60 -2.00 -1.61
N PRO A 175 21.18 -2.90 -2.42
CA PRO A 175 22.46 -2.66 -3.09
C PRO A 175 22.46 -1.50 -4.09
N LEU A 176 21.29 -1.12 -4.62
CA LEU A 176 21.10 -0.08 -5.63
C LEU A 176 20.68 1.27 -5.03
N MET A 177 20.29 1.28 -3.75
CA MET A 177 19.74 2.44 -3.07
C MET A 177 20.85 3.30 -2.45
N ASP A 178 20.93 4.55 -2.87
CA ASP A 178 21.86 5.55 -2.36
C ASP A 178 21.39 6.15 -1.02
N ALA A 179 22.28 6.84 -0.31
CA ALA A 179 21.92 7.64 0.86
C ALA A 179 20.85 8.68 0.50
N GLY A 180 19.83 8.81 1.34
CA GLY A 180 18.61 9.60 1.05
C GLY A 180 17.43 8.74 0.55
N SER A 181 17.66 7.47 0.22
CA SER A 181 16.59 6.57 -0.19
C SER A 181 15.61 6.22 0.95
N SER A 182 14.41 5.77 0.59
CA SER A 182 13.36 5.40 1.54
C SER A 182 12.68 4.07 1.18
N ILE A 183 12.51 3.22 2.18
CA ILE A 183 11.69 2.00 2.11
C ILE A 183 10.45 2.23 2.99
N ILE A 184 9.27 1.97 2.45
CA ILE A 184 7.99 2.11 3.16
C ILE A 184 7.24 0.79 3.10
N THR A 185 6.91 0.21 4.25
CA THR A 185 6.08 -1.00 4.33
C THR A 185 4.63 -0.65 4.64
N THR A 186 3.70 -1.47 4.17
CA THR A 186 2.27 -1.35 4.52
C THR A 186 1.93 -2.45 5.50
N THR A 187 1.90 -2.08 6.79
CA THR A 187 1.37 -2.96 7.85
C THR A 187 -0.16 -2.80 7.93
N SER A 188 -0.75 -2.87 9.12
CA SER A 188 -2.18 -2.72 9.38
C SER A 188 -2.38 -2.48 10.87
N ILE A 189 -3.52 -1.90 11.23
CA ILE A 189 -4.02 -1.95 12.61
C ILE A 189 -4.10 -3.40 13.14
N GLN A 190 -4.30 -4.39 12.27
CA GLN A 190 -4.27 -5.83 12.61
C GLN A 190 -2.94 -6.30 13.20
N GLY A 191 -1.82 -5.60 12.92
CA GLY A 191 -0.53 -5.89 13.53
C GLY A 191 -0.43 -5.48 15.01
N PHE A 192 -1.43 -4.76 15.53
CA PHE A 192 -1.47 -4.20 16.87
C PHE A 192 -2.75 -4.59 17.64
N ASP A 193 -3.89 -4.57 16.96
CA ASP A 193 -5.22 -4.96 17.45
C ASP A 193 -5.79 -6.05 16.52
N PRO A 194 -5.37 -7.33 16.71
CA PRO A 194 -5.71 -8.42 15.79
C PRO A 194 -7.15 -8.91 15.97
N SER A 195 -7.83 -9.19 14.87
CA SER A 195 -9.13 -9.88 14.86
C SER A 195 -8.97 -11.40 14.72
N THR A 196 -9.88 -12.15 15.34
CA THR A 196 -9.86 -13.62 15.39
C THR A 196 -9.98 -14.29 14.03
N GLU A 197 -10.54 -13.59 13.05
CA GLU A 197 -10.81 -14.09 11.71
C GLU A 197 -9.63 -13.97 10.74
N LEU A 198 -8.58 -13.22 11.13
CA LEU A 198 -7.46 -12.83 10.27
C LEU A 198 -6.10 -13.20 10.89
N VAL A 199 -6.02 -14.32 11.62
CA VAL A 199 -4.83 -14.69 12.42
C VAL A 199 -3.53 -14.68 11.61
N ASP A 200 -3.53 -15.28 10.42
CA ASP A 200 -2.35 -15.35 9.56
C ASP A 200 -1.97 -13.98 8.98
N ASP A 201 -2.93 -13.20 8.50
CA ASP A 201 -2.67 -11.81 8.07
C ASP A 201 -2.13 -10.96 9.21
N ALA A 202 -2.83 -10.90 10.36
CA ALA A 202 -2.43 -10.13 11.54
C ALA A 202 -1.01 -10.47 12.01
N MET A 203 -0.66 -11.76 12.05
CA MET A 203 0.70 -12.22 12.33
C MET A 203 1.71 -11.61 11.34
N THR A 204 1.42 -11.64 10.03
CA THR A 204 2.32 -11.06 9.04
C THR A 204 2.43 -9.54 9.18
N LYS A 205 1.35 -8.84 9.54
CA LYS A 205 1.36 -7.38 9.75
C LYS A 205 2.18 -7.00 10.99
N ALA A 206 2.09 -7.76 12.08
CA ALA A 206 2.96 -7.59 13.25
C ALA A 206 4.44 -7.86 12.92
N ALA A 207 4.72 -8.90 12.13
CA ALA A 207 6.09 -9.18 11.66
C ALA A 207 6.65 -8.06 10.77
N LEU A 208 5.83 -7.41 9.94
CA LEU A 208 6.25 -6.23 9.15
C LEU A 208 6.63 -5.03 10.02
N VAL A 209 6.02 -4.85 11.19
CA VAL A 209 6.42 -3.83 12.16
C VAL A 209 7.84 -4.11 12.67
N ALA A 210 8.11 -5.36 13.07
CA ALA A 210 9.44 -5.77 13.52
C ALA A 210 10.49 -5.66 12.40
N PHE A 211 10.15 -6.12 11.18
CA PHE A 211 10.99 -6.00 9.99
C PHE A 211 11.37 -4.54 9.70
N THR A 212 10.39 -3.63 9.75
CA THR A 212 10.61 -2.19 9.52
C THR A 212 11.61 -1.60 10.52
N LYS A 213 11.43 -1.88 11.82
CA LYS A 213 12.30 -1.36 12.88
C LYS A 213 13.72 -1.91 12.76
N ALA A 214 13.85 -3.23 12.59
CA ALA A 214 15.16 -3.87 12.47
C ALA A 214 15.92 -3.38 11.23
N LEU A 215 15.24 -3.27 10.08
CA LEU A 215 15.87 -2.79 8.85
C LEU A 215 16.22 -1.29 8.91
N ALA A 216 15.43 -0.49 9.63
CA ALA A 216 15.75 0.92 9.89
C ALA A 216 17.06 1.08 10.68
N GLU A 217 17.28 0.25 11.71
CA GLU A 217 18.51 0.25 12.50
C GLU A 217 19.72 -0.18 11.65
N GLU A 218 19.54 -1.21 10.82
CA GLU A 218 20.62 -1.74 9.97
C GLU A 218 21.01 -0.78 8.85
N LEU A 219 20.04 -0.16 8.17
CA LEU A 219 20.28 0.72 7.03
C LEU A 219 20.50 2.20 7.40
N GLY A 220 20.19 2.61 8.64
CA GLY A 220 20.39 3.97 9.13
C GLY A 220 21.82 4.49 8.91
N PRO A 221 22.89 3.73 9.26
CA PRO A 221 24.28 4.12 8.98
C PRO A 221 24.61 4.32 7.48
N ARG A 222 23.81 3.75 6.58
CA ARG A 222 23.93 3.94 5.12
C ARG A 222 23.09 5.12 4.60
N GLY A 223 22.35 5.80 5.48
CA GLY A 223 21.50 6.93 5.11
C GLY A 223 20.20 6.53 4.42
N ILE A 224 19.73 5.29 4.57
CA ILE A 224 18.44 4.83 4.01
C ILE A 224 17.42 4.75 5.14
N ARG A 225 16.26 5.39 4.96
CA ARG A 225 15.18 5.40 5.96
C ARG A 225 14.21 4.26 5.70
N VAL A 226 13.75 3.59 6.75
CA VAL A 226 12.76 2.51 6.64
C VAL A 226 11.61 2.81 7.59
N ASN A 227 10.39 2.94 7.07
CA ASN A 227 9.20 3.25 7.87
C ASN A 227 8.03 2.38 7.44
N ALA A 228 6.95 2.41 8.22
CA ALA A 228 5.70 1.74 7.90
C ALA A 228 4.53 2.71 7.96
N VAL A 229 3.51 2.44 7.14
CA VAL A 229 2.16 2.98 7.29
C VAL A 229 1.28 1.87 7.83
N ALA A 230 0.47 2.18 8.84
CA ALA A 230 -0.53 1.29 9.43
C ALA A 230 -1.94 1.78 9.11
N PRO A 231 -2.56 1.28 8.02
CA PRO A 231 -3.95 1.58 7.70
C PRO A 231 -4.91 0.99 8.74
N GLY A 232 -6.02 1.69 8.97
CA GLY A 232 -7.23 1.11 9.54
C GLY A 232 -8.12 0.49 8.45
N PRO A 233 -9.46 0.58 8.58
CA PRO A 233 -10.38 0.09 7.56
C PRO A 233 -10.43 1.03 6.35
N ILE A 234 -9.75 0.64 5.27
CA ILE A 234 -9.70 1.39 4.00
C ILE A 234 -10.47 0.64 2.92
N TRP A 235 -11.31 1.35 2.16
CA TRP A 235 -12.12 0.76 1.09
C TRP A 235 -11.25 0.44 -0.13
N THR A 236 -10.97 -0.85 -0.37
CA THR A 236 -10.11 -1.35 -1.47
C THR A 236 -10.67 -2.67 -2.01
N PRO A 237 -10.22 -3.15 -3.19
CA PRO A 237 -10.64 -4.46 -3.72
C PRO A 237 -10.35 -5.65 -2.80
N LEU A 238 -9.35 -5.53 -1.92
CA LEU A 238 -9.02 -6.52 -0.91
C LEU A 238 -10.21 -6.83 0.02
N ILE A 239 -11.05 -5.82 0.31
CA ILE A 239 -12.17 -5.95 1.25
C ILE A 239 -13.26 -6.89 0.72
N PRO A 240 -13.89 -6.65 -0.46
CA PRO A 240 -14.86 -7.60 -0.99
C PRO A 240 -14.23 -8.92 -1.43
N SER A 241 -12.92 -9.01 -1.64
CA SER A 241 -12.25 -10.28 -1.94
C SER A 241 -11.85 -11.11 -0.71
N THR A 242 -12.03 -10.59 0.51
CA THR A 242 -11.59 -11.27 1.73
C THR A 242 -12.45 -12.50 2.08
N GLY A 243 -13.67 -12.61 1.55
CA GLY A 243 -14.60 -13.72 1.86
C GLY A 243 -15.46 -13.46 3.10
N TRP A 244 -15.88 -12.21 3.31
CA TRP A 244 -16.73 -11.76 4.43
C TRP A 244 -17.84 -10.80 3.99
N PRO A 245 -18.66 -11.17 2.98
CA PRO A 245 -19.61 -10.24 2.36
C PRO A 245 -20.58 -9.59 3.37
N ASP A 246 -20.93 -10.29 4.44
CA ASP A 246 -21.86 -9.80 5.46
C ASP A 246 -21.23 -8.74 6.39
N HIS A 247 -19.89 -8.65 6.45
CA HIS A 247 -19.19 -7.58 7.16
C HIS A 247 -19.04 -6.30 6.31
N VAL A 248 -19.15 -6.40 4.98
CA VAL A 248 -18.93 -5.27 4.05
C VAL A 248 -19.83 -4.06 4.37
N PRO A 249 -21.14 -4.21 4.64
CA PRO A 249 -22.00 -3.04 4.87
C PRO A 249 -21.60 -2.17 6.06
N GLU A 250 -21.04 -2.77 7.10
CA GLU A 250 -20.64 -2.07 8.32
C GLU A 250 -19.15 -1.67 8.34
N PHE A 251 -18.43 -1.92 7.24
CA PHE A 251 -16.99 -1.74 7.17
C PHE A 251 -16.57 -0.30 7.51
N GLY A 252 -15.71 -0.16 8.53
CA GLY A 252 -15.15 1.11 8.98
C GLY A 252 -16.07 2.02 9.81
N ARG A 253 -17.35 1.68 9.98
CA ARG A 253 -18.30 2.48 10.77
C ARG A 253 -17.99 2.49 12.27
N ASN A 254 -17.20 1.52 12.72
CA ASN A 254 -16.75 1.38 14.11
C ASN A 254 -15.50 2.20 14.44
N THR A 255 -15.02 3.07 13.53
CA THR A 255 -13.94 4.02 13.81
C THR A 255 -14.50 5.29 14.46
N PRO A 256 -13.71 6.05 15.25
CA PRO A 256 -14.14 7.35 15.76
C PRO A 256 -14.60 8.36 14.70
N VAL A 257 -14.05 8.30 13.48
CA VAL A 257 -14.49 9.12 12.33
C VAL A 257 -15.82 8.64 11.73
N GLY A 258 -16.27 7.41 12.04
CA GLY A 258 -17.60 6.90 11.70
C GLY A 258 -17.76 6.35 10.28
N ARG A 259 -16.67 6.23 9.51
CA ARG A 259 -16.66 5.67 8.14
C ARG A 259 -15.35 4.95 7.83
N ALA A 260 -15.34 4.13 6.78
CA ALA A 260 -14.09 3.66 6.19
C ALA A 260 -13.30 4.83 5.57
N GLY A 261 -11.97 4.72 5.63
CA GLY A 261 -11.09 5.60 4.87
C GLY A 261 -11.12 5.26 3.39
N GLN A 262 -10.80 6.25 2.55
CA GLN A 262 -10.52 6.03 1.13
C GLN A 262 -9.01 5.95 0.88
N PRO A 263 -8.55 5.21 -0.14
CA PRO A 263 -7.13 5.12 -0.48
C PRO A 263 -6.43 6.49 -0.63
N ALA A 264 -7.12 7.48 -1.20
CA ALA A 264 -6.65 8.86 -1.31
C ALA A 264 -6.14 9.46 0.01
N GLU A 265 -6.73 9.07 1.14
CA GLU A 265 -6.41 9.60 2.46
C GLU A 265 -5.09 9.06 3.02
N LEU A 266 -4.51 8.04 2.39
CA LEU A 266 -3.21 7.49 2.77
C LEU A 266 -2.06 8.12 1.98
N ALA A 267 -2.32 8.62 0.77
CA ALA A 267 -1.28 9.13 -0.13
C ALA A 267 -0.33 10.13 0.53
N GLY A 268 -0.87 11.08 1.31
CA GLY A 268 -0.06 12.08 2.02
C GLY A 268 0.93 11.47 3.03
N ALA A 269 0.58 10.36 3.68
CA ALA A 269 1.45 9.66 4.62
C ALA A 269 2.66 9.04 3.89
N TYR A 270 2.43 8.39 2.75
CA TYR A 270 3.51 7.80 1.95
C TYR A 270 4.41 8.87 1.34
N VAL A 271 3.85 9.98 0.82
CA VAL A 271 4.67 11.08 0.28
C VAL A 271 5.52 11.70 1.38
N TYR A 272 4.96 11.94 2.57
CA TYR A 272 5.75 12.41 3.71
C TYR A 272 6.92 11.48 4.00
N LEU A 273 6.66 10.18 4.19
CA LEU A 273 7.72 9.22 4.51
C LEU A 273 8.75 9.07 3.39
N ALA A 274 8.38 9.24 2.12
CA ALA A 274 9.29 9.18 0.98
C ALA A 274 10.15 10.44 0.81
N SER A 275 9.61 11.60 1.17
CA SER A 275 10.24 12.93 0.99
C SER A 275 11.30 13.24 2.05
N ASP A 276 12.08 14.29 1.80
CA ASP A 276 13.11 14.79 2.73
C ASP A 276 12.51 15.47 3.98
N ASP A 277 11.21 15.78 3.97
CA ASP A 277 10.48 16.27 5.15
C ASP A 277 10.55 15.26 6.32
N ALA A 278 10.72 13.97 6.00
CA ALA A 278 10.85 12.88 6.96
C ALA A 278 12.31 12.50 7.23
N SER A 279 13.28 13.40 7.03
CA SER A 279 14.73 13.14 7.17
C SER A 279 15.15 12.57 8.53
N TYR A 280 14.41 12.88 9.61
CA TYR A 280 14.65 12.32 10.95
C TYR A 280 13.64 11.25 11.38
N VAL A 281 12.90 10.68 10.42
CA VAL A 281 11.91 9.63 10.66
C VAL A 281 12.40 8.33 10.03
N SER A 282 12.82 7.39 10.86
CA SER A 282 13.20 6.02 10.49
C SER A 282 12.83 5.07 11.63
N GLY A 283 12.33 3.88 11.30
CA GLY A 283 11.79 2.89 12.24
C GLY A 283 10.37 3.21 12.74
N ALA A 284 9.72 4.23 12.18
CA ALA A 284 8.40 4.67 12.61
C ALA A 284 7.26 3.85 11.98
N VAL A 285 6.13 3.78 12.69
CA VAL A 285 4.86 3.28 12.17
C VAL A 285 3.84 4.42 12.24
N LEU A 286 3.40 4.90 11.08
CA LEU A 286 2.47 6.01 10.97
C LEU A 286 1.02 5.50 10.83
N PRO A 287 0.12 5.72 11.82
CA PRO A 287 -1.27 5.31 11.71
C PRO A 287 -2.09 6.20 10.77
N VAL A 288 -2.92 5.56 9.94
CA VAL A 288 -4.00 6.20 9.18
C VAL A 288 -5.29 5.40 9.39
N THR A 289 -5.94 5.63 10.54
CA THR A 289 -6.88 4.65 11.14
C THR A 289 -8.27 5.20 11.46
N GLY A 290 -8.59 6.43 11.06
CA GLY A 290 -9.87 7.06 11.41
C GLY A 290 -10.06 7.28 12.91
N GLY A 291 -8.96 7.42 13.67
CA GLY A 291 -8.96 7.69 15.10
C GLY A 291 -8.79 6.46 16.00
N ARG A 292 -8.67 5.25 15.44
CA ARG A 292 -8.30 4.07 16.22
C ARG A 292 -6.80 4.10 16.57
N GLY A 293 -6.45 3.77 17.81
CA GLY A 293 -5.06 3.65 18.23
C GLY A 293 -4.35 2.46 17.57
N LEU A 294 -3.02 2.52 17.54
CA LEU A 294 -2.15 1.33 17.40
C LEU A 294 -1.73 0.87 18.81
#